data_AF-A0A3D8HWF9-F1
#
_entry.id   AF-A0A3D8HWF9-F1
#
_cell.length_a   1.000
_cell.length_b   1.000
_cell.length_c   1.000
_cell.angle_alpha   90.00
_cell.angle_beta   90.00
_cell.angle_gamma   90.00
#
_symmetry.space_group_name_H-M   'P 1'
#
loop_
_entity.id
_entity.type
_entity.pdbx_description
1 polymer ?
#
loop_
_entity_poly.entity_id
_entity_poly.type
_entity_poly.pdbx_seq_one_letter_code
_entity_poly.pdbx_strand_id
1 'polypeptide(L)' 'MSKKEQTKTLARVLKSVMIALLLALFGILALVIMHYKTFDSIQAVSVSVSLIVTSGLLLFVVRILIREIHKIGEM' A
#
# COMPACT_ATOMS: atom_id res chain seq x y z
N MET A 1 23.27 16.09 2.86
CA MET A 1 22.52 15.38 3.92
C MET A 1 23.28 14.14 4.33
N SER A 2 23.41 13.88 5.63
CA SER A 2 24.07 12.67 6.14
C SER A 2 23.27 11.43 5.74
N LYS A 3 23.92 10.30 5.46
CA LYS A 3 23.26 9.05 5.04
C LYS A 3 22.11 8.65 5.99
N LYS A 4 22.25 8.95 7.29
CA LYS A 4 21.23 8.70 8.32
C LYS A 4 19.94 9.55 8.15
N GLU A 5 20.03 10.78 7.65
CA GLU A 5 18.85 11.62 7.40
C GLU A 5 18.06 11.16 6.17
N GLN A 6 18.76 10.68 5.13
CA GLN A 6 18.11 10.15 3.93
C GLN A 6 17.27 8.91 4.25
N THR A 7 17.80 7.96 5.04
CA THR A 7 17.05 6.76 5.41
C THR A 7 15.86 7.05 6.32
N LYS A 8 16.01 8.01 7.25
CA LYS A 8 14.90 8.44 8.12
C LYS A 8 13.77 9.11 7.33
N THR A 9 14.12 9.87 6.30
CA THR A 9 13.16 10.51 5.40
C THR A 9 12.45 9.47 4.54
N LEU A 10 13.20 8.54 3.94
CA LEU A 10 12.66 7.41 3.18
C LEU A 10 11.69 6.56 4.00
N ALA A 11 12.05 6.20 5.23
CA ALA A 11 11.18 5.44 6.13
C ALA A 11 9.87 6.18 6.44
N ARG A 12 9.92 7.51 6.63
CA ARG A 12 8.73 8.33 6.87
C ARG A 12 7.83 8.39 5.63
N VAL A 13 8.42 8.54 4.44
CA VAL A 13 7.70 8.50 3.16
C VAL A 13 7.05 7.12 2.95
N LEU A 14 7.80 6.02 3.12
CA LEU A 14 7.25 4.67 2.98
C LEU A 14 6.11 4.41 3.97
N LYS A 15 6.23 4.86 5.22
CA LYS A 15 5.14 4.76 6.20
C LYS A 15 3.89 5.51 5.74
N SER A 16 4.05 6.72 5.20
CA SER A 16 2.93 7.49 4.65
C SER A 16 2.29 6.80 3.43
N VAL A 17 3.10 6.20 2.56
CA VAL A 17 2.63 5.42 1.40
C VAL A 17 1.88 4.17 1.86
N MET A 18 2.35 3.47 2.89
CA MET A 18 1.61 2.35 3.49
C MET A 18 0.22 2.78 3.99
N ILE A 19 0.13 3.91 4.69
CA ILE A 19 -1.15 4.43 5.19
C ILE A 19 -2.09 4.78 4.03
N ALA A 20 -1.58 5.40 2.96
CA ALA A 20 -2.36 5.70 1.77
C ALA A 20 -2.88 4.43 1.07
N LEU A 21 -2.05 3.39 0.97
CA LEU A 21 -2.45 2.10 0.38
C LEU A 21 -3.50 1.38 1.24
N LEU A 22 -3.39 1.45 2.57
CA LEU A 22 -4.41 0.93 3.49
C LEU A 22 -5.74 1.67 3.33
N LEU A 23 -5.72 3.00 3.26
CA LEU A 23 -6.91 3.81 2.98
C LEU A 23 -7.55 3.44 1.63
N ALA A 24 -6.74 3.21 0.59
CA ALA A 24 -7.23 2.77 -0.71
C ALA A 24 -7.94 1.41 -0.63
N LEU A 25 -7.39 0.45 0.12
CA LEU A 25 -8.05 -0.85 0.35
C LEU A 25 -9.40 -0.68 1.06
N PHE A 26 -9.46 0.14 2.11
CA PHE A 26 -10.72 0.43 2.79
C PHE A 26 -11.73 1.13 1.88
N GLY A 27 -11.26 2.05 1.02
CA GLY A 27 -12.11 2.71 0.02
C GLY A 27 -12.72 1.74 -0.99
N ILE A 28 -11.92 0.80 -1.50
CA ILE A 28 -12.40 -0.26 -2.41
C ILE A 28 -13.45 -1.13 -1.70
N LEU A 29 -13.18 -1.54 -0.47
CA LEU A 29 -14.14 -2.34 0.32
C LEU A 29 -15.44 -1.57 0.60
N ALA A 30 -15.35 -0.29 0.97
CA ALA A 30 -16.51 0.57 1.20
C ALA A 30 -17.37 0.72 -0.08
N LEU A 31 -16.73 0.89 -1.24
CA LEU A 31 -17.41 1.00 -2.53
C LEU A 31 -18.18 -0.28 -2.87
N VAL A 32 -17.58 -1.45 -2.62
CA VAL A 32 -18.22 -2.76 -2.80
C VAL A 32 -19.42 -2.92 -1.89
N ILE A 33 -19.28 -2.59 -0.61
CA ILE A 33 -20.38 -2.72 0.37
C ILE A 33 -21.54 -1.78 0.04
N MET A 34 -21.26 -0.52 -0.33
CA MET A 34 -22.30 0.45 -0.67
C MET A 34 -23.09 0.06 -1.92
N HIS A 35 -22.44 -0.55 -2.91
CA HIS A 35 -23.06 -0.87 -4.20
C HIS A 35 -23.35 -2.36 -4.38
N TYR A 36 -23.37 -3.15 -3.30
CA TYR A 36 -23.45 -4.61 -3.37
C TYR A 36 -24.68 -5.14 -4.13
N LYS A 37 -25.79 -4.37 -4.17
CA LYS A 37 -27.03 -4.73 -4.88
C LYS A 37 -27.01 -4.38 -6.37
N THR A 38 -26.19 -3.42 -6.78
CA THR A 38 -26.06 -2.93 -8.17
C THR A 38 -24.74 -3.37 -8.80
N PHE A 39 -24.10 -4.37 -8.19
CA PHE A 39 -22.76 -4.81 -8.51
C PHE A 39 -22.75 -5.60 -9.82
N ASP A 40 -22.37 -4.93 -10.90
CA ASP A 40 -22.27 -5.52 -12.23
C ASP A 40 -21.00 -6.37 -12.37
N SER A 41 -20.99 -7.33 -13.31
CA SER A 41 -19.85 -8.22 -13.55
C SER A 41 -18.57 -7.43 -13.90
N ILE A 42 -18.71 -6.30 -14.59
CA ILE A 42 -17.59 -5.41 -14.92
C ILE A 42 -17.02 -4.75 -13.66
N GLN A 43 -17.88 -4.34 -12.72
CA GLN A 43 -17.44 -3.75 -11.45
C GLN A 43 -16.74 -4.80 -10.58
N ALA A 44 -17.22 -6.05 -10.59
CA ALA A 44 -16.58 -7.15 -9.90
C ALA A 44 -15.16 -7.40 -10.42
N VAL A 45 -14.96 -7.48 -11.73
CA VAL A 45 -13.61 -7.63 -12.32
C VAL A 45 -12.74 -6.44 -11.97
N SER A 46 -13.25 -5.20 -12.10
CA SER A 46 -12.49 -4.00 -11.78
C SER A 46 -12.04 -3.96 -10.31
N VAL A 47 -12.92 -4.35 -9.38
CA VAL A 47 -12.59 -4.42 -7.95
C VAL A 47 -11.58 -5.51 -7.67
N SER A 48 -11.74 -6.70 -8.24
CA SER A 48 -10.76 -7.79 -8.09
C SER A 48 -9.37 -7.39 -8.58
N VAL A 49 -9.28 -6.74 -9.74
CA VAL A 49 -8.01 -6.21 -10.26
C VAL A 49 -7.43 -5.15 -9.31
N SER A 50 -8.26 -4.24 -8.83
CA SER A 50 -7.83 -3.18 -7.90
C SER A 50 -7.30 -3.76 -6.58
N LEU A 51 -7.93 -4.82 -6.07
CA LEU A 51 -7.50 -5.56 -4.88
C LEU A 51 -6.15 -6.23 -5.09
N ILE A 52 -5.96 -6.92 -6.22
CA ILE A 52 -4.71 -7.60 -6.56
C ILE A 52 -3.57 -6.58 -6.69
N VAL A 53 -3.80 -5.50 -7.44
CA VAL A 53 -2.79 -4.45 -7.68
C VAL A 53 -2.42 -3.77 -6.36
N THR A 54 -3.40 -3.38 -5.55
CA THR A 54 -3.15 -2.67 -4.28
C THR A 54 -2.44 -3.58 -3.28
N SER A 55 -2.82 -4.86 -3.20
CA SER A 55 -2.15 -5.85 -2.34
C SER A 55 -0.69 -6.10 -2.80
N GLY A 56 -0.46 -6.21 -4.11
CA GLY A 56 0.89 -6.33 -4.67
C GLY A 56 1.77 -5.11 -4.37
N LEU A 57 1.23 -3.90 -4.51
CA LEU A 57 1.90 -2.65 -4.16
C LEU A 57 2.22 -2.58 -2.66
N LEU A 58 1.30 -3.01 -1.81
CA LEU A 58 1.52 -3.05 -0.36
C LEU A 58 2.69 -3.98 -0.01
N LEU A 59 2.70 -5.20 -0.57
CA LEU A 59 3.80 -6.16 -0.36
C LEU A 59 5.14 -5.62 -0.87
N PHE A 60 5.13 -4.94 -2.02
CA PHE A 60 6.32 -4.31 -2.58
C PHE A 60 6.89 -3.23 -1.65
N VAL A 61 6.03 -2.33 -1.15
CA VAL A 61 6.43 -1.27 -0.21
C VAL A 61 6.94 -1.86 1.10
N VAL A 62 6.27 -2.89 1.64
CA VAL A 62 6.72 -3.59 2.86
C VAL A 62 8.09 -4.22 2.65
N ARG A 63 8.35 -4.87 1.50
CA ARG A 63 9.67 -5.43 1.21
C ARG A 63 10.77 -4.37 1.14
N ILE A 64 10.49 -3.22 0.55
CA ILE A 64 11.45 -2.10 0.53
C ILE A 64 11.69 -1.59 1.96
N LEU A 65 10.63 -1.43 2.75
CA LEU A 65 10.74 -0.97 4.14
C LEU A 65 11.62 -1.91 4.96
N ILE A 66 11.40 -3.23 4.87
CA ILE A 66 12.20 -4.23 5.59
C ILE A 66 13.66 -4.17 5.15
N ARG A 67 13.93 -4.05 3.84
CA ARG A 67 15.31 -3.89 3.33
C ARG A 67 15.99 -2.64 3.88
N GLU A 68 15.29 -1.50 3.89
CA GLU A 68 15.83 -0.25 4.42
C GLU A 68 16.04 -0.30 5.94
N ILE A 69 15.13 -0.93 6.69
CA ILE A 69 15.30 -1.13 8.15
C ILE A 69 16.52 -2.03 8.42
N HIS A 70 16.67 -3.13 7.69
CA HIS A 70 17.80 -4.05 7.84
C HIS A 70 19.13 -3.33 7.57
N LYS A 71 19.17 -2.51 6.52
CA LYS A 71 20.34 -1.68 6.15
C LYS A 71 20.72 -0.64 7.22
N ILE A 72 19.77 -0.21 8.05
CA ILE A 72 20.04 0.67 9.20
C ILE A 72 20.51 -0.14 10.42
N GLY A 73 19.97 -1.35 10.63
CA GLY A 73 20.32 -2.21 11.76
C GLY A 73 21.68 -2.89 11.65
N GLU A 74 22.22 -3.03 10.44
CA GLU A 74 23.57 -3.54 10.17
C GLU A 74 24.68 -2.46 10.20
N MET A 75 24.35 -1.19 10.51
CA MET A 75 25.32 -0.09 10.73
C MET A 75 25.47 0.25 12.21
#